data_AF-A0A1H6F9C0-F1
#
_entry.id   AF-A0A1H6F9C0-F1
#
_cell.length_a   1.000
_cell.length_b   1.000
_cell.length_c   1.000
_cell.angle_alpha   90.00
_cell.angle_beta   90.00
_cell.angle_gamma   90.00
#
_symmetry.space_group_name_H-M   'P 1'
#
loop_
_entity.id
_entity.type
_entity.pdbx_description
1 polymer ?
#
loop_
_entity_poly.entity_id
_entity_poly.type
_entity_poly.pdbx_seq_one_letter_code
_entity_poly.pdbx_strand_id
1 'polypeptide(L)'
;MPTPRKEQVSKHINGHYHCISRAVRRAFLCGVDKQSGCNYEHRRQWILDRLEVLAGQFAVEVCAYTIMSNHYHLVLHVDYEQSLTWDAEEVVKRWCTLFPPQALKRF
;
A
#
# COMPACT_ATOMS: atom_id res chain seq x y z
N MET A 1 -9.32 -18.61 13.06
CA MET A 1 -10.33 -17.80 12.33
C MET A 1 -9.64 -16.53 11.84
N PRO A 2 -9.82 -16.10 10.58
CA PRO A 2 -9.31 -14.80 10.14
C PRO A 2 -10.03 -13.67 10.90
N THR A 3 -9.27 -12.70 11.39
CA THR A 3 -9.83 -11.50 12.06
C THR A 3 -10.45 -10.56 11.02
N PRO A 4 -11.65 -10.00 11.27
CA PRO A 4 -12.24 -8.97 10.39
C PRO A 4 -11.30 -7.78 10.21
N ARG A 5 -11.20 -7.21 9.00
CA ARG A 5 -10.27 -6.10 8.71
C ARG A 5 -10.41 -4.90 9.67
N LYS A 6 -11.64 -4.58 10.08
CA LYS A 6 -11.92 -3.49 11.02
C LYS A 6 -11.30 -3.71 12.41
N GLU A 7 -10.98 -4.96 12.74
CA GLU A 7 -10.38 -5.38 14.03
C GLU A 7 -8.87 -5.67 13.89
N GLN A 8 -8.31 -5.62 12.68
CA GLN A 8 -6.87 -5.84 12.44
C GLN A 8 -6.02 -4.62 12.79
N VAL A 9 -6.63 -3.44 12.85
CA VAL A 9 -5.98 -2.16 13.12
C VAL A 9 -6.61 -1.56 14.37
N SER A 10 -5.81 -1.32 15.41
CA SER A 10 -6.25 -0.74 16.68
C SER A 10 -5.70 0.66 16.86
N LYS A 11 -6.57 1.57 17.33
CA LYS A 11 -6.19 2.93 17.75
C LYS A 11 -5.48 2.95 19.10
N HIS A 12 -5.48 1.83 19.83
CA HIS A 12 -4.99 1.75 21.22
C HIS A 12 -3.62 1.07 21.33
N ILE A 13 -3.04 0.63 20.22
CA ILE A 13 -1.67 0.09 20.15
C ILE A 13 -0.75 1.11 19.49
N ASN A 14 0.56 0.87 19.52
CA ASN A 14 1.62 1.78 19.06
C ASN A 14 1.59 2.13 17.55
N GLY A 15 0.46 2.14 16.84
CA GLY A 15 0.32 2.66 15.46
C GLY A 15 1.15 1.96 14.36
N HIS A 16 2.09 1.08 14.71
CA HIS A 16 3.05 0.46 13.81
C HIS A 16 2.57 -0.94 13.40
N TYR A 17 2.63 -1.21 12.10
CA TYR A 17 2.13 -2.44 11.50
C TYR A 17 3.15 -3.01 10.50
N HIS A 18 3.39 -4.31 10.60
CA HIS A 18 4.13 -5.06 9.59
C HIS A 18 3.15 -5.64 8.58
N CYS A 19 3.08 -5.02 7.39
CA CYS A 19 2.23 -5.47 6.30
C CYS A 19 3.03 -6.29 5.29
N ILE A 20 2.45 -7.40 4.86
CA ILE A 20 3.08 -8.32 3.90
C ILE A 20 2.06 -8.65 2.82
N SER A 21 2.48 -8.56 1.57
CA SER A 21 1.69 -9.05 0.44
C SER A 21 2.55 -9.87 -0.49
N ARG A 22 2.01 -11.00 -0.95
CA ARG A 22 2.72 -12.00 -1.76
C ARG A 22 1.90 -12.34 -3.00
N ALA A 23 2.56 -12.29 -4.14
CA ALA A 23 2.08 -12.83 -5.39
C ALA A 23 2.09 -14.37 -5.34
N VAL A 24 1.01 -15.00 -5.80
CA VAL A 24 0.87 -16.45 -5.88
C VAL A 24 0.99 -16.92 -7.34
N ARG A 25 0.97 -18.24 -7.56
CA ARG A 25 0.96 -18.85 -8.90
C ARG A 25 2.11 -18.39 -9.80
N ARG A 26 3.29 -18.17 -9.21
CA ARG A 26 4.52 -17.72 -9.90
C ARG A 26 4.40 -16.37 -10.62
N ALA A 27 3.50 -15.50 -10.17
CA ALA A 27 3.55 -14.11 -10.58
C ALA A 27 4.76 -13.42 -9.92
N PHE A 28 5.52 -12.67 -10.71
CA PHE A 28 6.67 -11.87 -10.25
C PHE A 28 6.25 -10.41 -10.14
N LEU A 29 6.44 -9.86 -8.94
CA LEU A 29 6.37 -8.42 -8.69
C LEU A 29 7.52 -7.70 -9.38
N CYS A 30 8.73 -8.26 -9.24
CA CYS A 30 9.96 -7.79 -9.89
C CYS A 30 10.97 -8.96 -9.99
N GLY A 31 12.21 -8.70 -10.40
CA GLY A 31 13.23 -9.74 -10.58
C GLY A 31 13.12 -10.49 -11.91
N VAL A 32 13.96 -11.50 -12.06
CA VAL A 32 14.03 -12.33 -13.26
C VAL A 32 13.39 -13.69 -12.98
N ASP A 33 12.44 -14.10 -13.83
CA ASP A 33 11.92 -15.46 -13.80
C ASP A 33 12.94 -16.41 -14.42
N LYS A 34 13.49 -17.30 -13.59
CA LYS A 34 14.54 -18.24 -14.01
C LYS A 34 14.08 -19.26 -15.05
N GLN A 35 12.78 -19.52 -15.19
CA GLN A 35 12.30 -20.49 -16.18
C GLN A 35 12.04 -19.86 -17.54
N SER A 36 11.35 -18.72 -17.59
CA SER A 36 11.07 -18.03 -18.87
C SER A 36 12.22 -17.11 -19.31
N GLY A 37 13.11 -16.72 -18.39
CA GLY A 37 14.13 -15.70 -18.62
C GLY A 37 13.58 -14.26 -18.61
N CYS A 38 12.26 -14.06 -18.43
CA CYS A 38 11.66 -12.74 -18.45
C CYS A 38 12.16 -11.88 -17.28
N ASN A 39 12.56 -10.63 -17.58
CA ASN A 39 13.03 -9.66 -16.59
C ASN A 39 11.93 -8.65 -16.24
N TYR A 40 11.55 -8.62 -14.97
CA TYR A 40 10.54 -7.72 -14.39
C TYR A 40 11.16 -6.70 -13.41
N GLU A 41 12.48 -6.57 -13.34
CA GLU A 41 13.16 -5.76 -12.33
C GLU A 41 12.76 -4.27 -12.38
N HIS A 42 12.43 -3.75 -13.57
CA HIS A 42 11.91 -2.39 -13.76
C HIS A 42 10.69 -2.08 -12.88
N ARG A 43 9.88 -3.09 -12.56
CA ARG A 43 8.67 -2.92 -11.72
C ARG A 43 8.99 -2.62 -10.26
N ARG A 44 10.22 -2.91 -9.79
CA ARG A 44 10.62 -2.57 -8.42
C ARG A 44 10.48 -1.07 -8.19
N GLN A 45 10.99 -0.26 -9.13
CA GLN A 45 10.88 1.19 -9.03
C GLN A 45 9.40 1.63 -9.08
N TRP A 46 8.59 1.04 -9.96
CA TRP A 46 7.15 1.34 -10.02
C TRP A 46 6.42 1.05 -8.71
N ILE A 47 6.81 -0.01 -8.00
CA ILE A 47 6.27 -0.32 -6.68
C ILE A 47 6.68 0.77 -5.68
N LEU A 48 7.95 1.19 -5.67
CA LEU A 48 8.42 2.26 -4.79
C LEU A 48 7.71 3.58 -5.06
N ASP A 49 7.65 4.01 -6.33
CA ASP A 49 6.96 5.23 -6.74
C ASP A 49 5.47 5.18 -6.32
N ARG A 50 4.84 4.01 -6.46
CA ARG A 50 3.44 3.84 -6.04
C ARG A 50 3.28 3.88 -4.52
N LEU A 51 4.21 3.32 -3.75
CA LEU A 51 4.19 3.39 -2.29
C LEU A 51 4.31 4.84 -1.80
N GLU A 52 5.19 5.62 -2.42
CA GLU A 52 5.36 7.04 -2.11
C GLU A 52 4.06 7.83 -2.37
N VAL A 53 3.45 7.65 -3.55
CA VAL A 53 2.17 8.29 -3.87
C VAL A 53 1.08 7.90 -2.87
N LEU A 54 0.98 6.61 -2.51
CA LEU A 54 -0.03 6.14 -1.57
C LEU A 54 0.20 6.72 -0.16
N ALA A 55 1.44 6.68 0.34
CA ALA A 55 1.79 7.23 1.64
C ALA A 55 1.47 8.73 1.74
N GLY A 56 1.66 9.50 0.66
CA GLY A 56 1.31 10.92 0.65
C GLY A 56 -0.19 11.23 0.72
N GLN A 57 -1.06 10.28 0.35
CA GLN A 57 -2.52 10.48 0.35
C GLN A 57 -3.22 9.93 1.59
N PHE A 58 -2.63 8.95 2.27
CA PHE A 58 -3.17 8.38 3.51
C PHE A 58 -2.41 8.93 4.72
N ALA A 59 -3.04 8.94 5.90
CA ALA A 59 -2.38 9.35 7.14
C ALA A 59 -1.49 8.21 7.67
N VAL A 60 -0.50 7.82 6.85
CA VAL A 60 0.42 6.72 7.12
C VAL A 60 1.82 7.07 6.67
N GLU A 61 2.81 6.57 7.41
CA GLU A 61 4.23 6.68 7.07
C GLU A 61 4.80 5.30 6.74
N VAL A 62 5.68 5.21 5.73
CA VAL A 62 6.45 4.00 5.44
C VAL A 62 7.78 4.08 6.20
N CYS A 63 7.82 3.50 7.40
CA CYS A 63 9.01 3.52 8.25
C CYS A 63 10.14 2.63 7.70
N ALA A 64 9.78 1.51 7.07
CA ALA A 64 10.72 0.61 6.41
C ALA A 64 10.03 -0.21 5.33
N TYR A 65 10.79 -0.66 4.33
CA TYR A 65 10.28 -1.56 3.30
C TYR A 65 11.34 -2.56 2.83
N THR A 66 10.88 -3.71 2.34
CA THR A 66 11.71 -4.62 1.54
C THR A 66 10.87 -5.15 0.38
N ILE A 67 11.39 -5.04 -0.84
CA ILE A 67 10.73 -5.57 -2.05
C ILE A 67 11.52 -6.79 -2.52
N MET A 68 10.84 -7.92 -2.70
CA MET A 68 11.39 -9.15 -3.24
C MET A 68 10.67 -9.50 -4.54
N SER A 69 11.18 -10.51 -5.25
CA SER A 69 10.66 -10.86 -6.58
C SER A 69 9.18 -11.25 -6.59
N ASN A 70 8.65 -11.80 -5.51
CA ASN A 70 7.25 -12.25 -5.42
C ASN A 70 6.49 -11.74 -4.20
N HIS A 71 7.09 -10.92 -3.34
CA HIS A 71 6.41 -10.33 -2.19
C HIS A 71 7.12 -9.06 -1.73
N TYR A 72 6.44 -8.27 -0.92
CA TYR A 72 7.04 -7.14 -0.23
C TYR A 72 6.62 -7.16 1.24
N HIS A 73 7.44 -6.49 2.04
CA HIS A 73 7.16 -6.18 3.44
C HIS A 73 7.20 -4.66 3.60
N LEU A 74 6.25 -4.12 4.35
CA LEU A 74 6.21 -2.71 4.76
C LEU A 74 6.08 -2.65 6.27
N VAL A 75 6.85 -1.78 6.90
CA VAL A 75 6.57 -1.31 8.26
C VAL A 75 5.90 0.04 8.09
N LEU A 76 4.63 0.11 8.47
CA LEU A 76 3.81 1.31 8.37
C LEU A 76 3.55 1.88 9.77
N HIS A 77 3.54 3.19 9.91
CA HIS A 77 2.98 3.88 11.07
C HIS A 77 1.69 4.60 10.67
N VAL A 78 0.60 4.37 11.38
CA VAL A 78 -0.69 5.06 11.16
C VAL A 78 -0.73 6.30 12.04
N ASP A 79 -0.74 7.48 11.43
CA ASP A 79 -0.81 8.76 12.12
C ASP A 79 -2.27 9.18 12.33
N TYR A 80 -2.83 8.74 13.46
CA TYR A 80 -4.21 9.08 13.80
C TYR A 80 -4.40 10.57 14.05
N GLU A 81 -3.43 11.24 14.67
CA GLU A 81 -3.53 12.66 15.00
C GLU A 81 -3.60 13.50 13.73
N GLN A 82 -2.74 13.22 12.75
CA GLN A 82 -2.83 13.85 11.43
C GLN A 82 -4.18 13.59 10.77
N SER A 83 -4.69 12.36 10.83
CA SER A 83 -5.98 12.03 10.20
C SER A 83 -7.16 12.83 10.77
N LEU A 84 -7.10 13.20 12.06
CA LEU A 84 -8.15 13.98 12.74
C LEU A 84 -8.14 15.46 12.35
N THR A 85 -7.03 15.95 11.77
CA THR A 85 -6.93 17.33 11.27
C THR A 85 -7.63 17.54 9.94
N TRP A 86 -8.02 16.47 9.24
CA TRP A 86 -8.62 16.56 7.92
C TRP A 86 -10.13 16.74 8.00
N ASP A 87 -10.64 17.71 7.26
CA ASP A 87 -12.08 17.83 7.04
C ASP A 87 -12.56 16.89 5.91
N ALA A 88 -13.88 16.83 5.73
CA ALA A 88 -14.48 15.97 4.71
C ALA A 88 -14.03 16.33 3.29
N GLU A 89 -13.77 17.61 3.00
CA GLU A 89 -13.33 18.05 1.68
C GLU A 89 -11.91 17.58 1.38
N GLU A 90 -11.00 17.69 2.35
CA GLU A 90 -9.62 17.21 2.25
C GLU A 90 -9.56 15.68 2.09
N VAL A 91 -10.38 14.94 2.84
CA VAL A 91 -10.50 13.48 2.69
C VAL A 91 -10.92 13.11 1.27
N VAL A 92 -11.93 13.81 0.71
CA VAL A 92 -12.39 13.58 -0.66
C VAL A 92 -11.32 13.94 -1.69
N LYS A 93 -10.64 15.08 -1.53
CA LYS A 93 -9.54 15.50 -2.43
C LYS A 93 -8.44 14.44 -2.49
N ARG A 94 -7.95 13.99 -1.33
CA ARG A 94 -6.91 12.94 -1.23
C ARG A 94 -7.35 11.63 -1.88
N TRP A 95 -8.59 11.20 -1.61
CA TRP A 95 -9.15 10.00 -2.21
C TRP A 95 -9.23 10.11 -3.75
N CYS A 96 -9.72 11.24 -4.26
CA CYS A 96 -9.86 11.48 -5.69
C CYS A 96 -8.52 11.56 -6.44
N THR A 97 -7.42 11.93 -5.78
CA THR A 97 -6.05 11.83 -6.34
C THR A 97 -5.70 10.39 -6.71
N LEU A 98 -6.13 9.43 -5.90
CA LEU A 98 -5.87 8.00 -6.14
C LEU A 98 -6.94 7.34 -7.01
N PHE A 99 -8.19 7.81 -6.88
CA PHE A 99 -9.38 7.20 -7.49
C PHE A 99 -10.22 8.28 -8.17
N PRO A 100 -9.88 8.67 -9.42
CA PRO A 100 -10.58 9.72 -10.13
C PRO A 100 -12.08 9.43 -10.29
N PRO A 101 -12.96 10.44 -10.24
CA PRO A 101 -14.42 10.25 -10.29
C PRO A 101 -14.95 9.49 -11.52
N GLN A 102 -14.19 9.41 -12.61
CA GLN A 102 -14.53 8.58 -13.77
C GLN A 102 -14.57 7.08 -13.44
N ALA A 103 -13.90 6.65 -12.36
CA ALA A 103 -13.98 5.29 -11.82
C ALA A 103 -15.31 4.99 -11.10
N LEU A 104 -16.09 6.01 -10.74
CA LEU A 104 -17.42 5.86 -10.11
C LEU A 104 -18.57 5.76 -11.13
N LYS A 105 -18.33 6.01 -12.42
CA LYS A 105 -19.35 6.00 -13.49
C LYS A 105 -19.67 4.60 -14.05
N ARG A 106 -19.35 3.52 -13.33
CA ARG A 106 -19.57 2.12 -13.79
C ARG A 106 -20.45 1.30 -12.84
N PHE A 107 -21.52 1.92 -12.35
CA PHE A 107 -22.67 1.22 -11.78
C PHE A 107 -23.93 1.74 -12.44
#